data_AF-A0A126QVL9-F1
#
_entry.id   AF-A0A126QVL9-F1
#
_cell.length_a   1.000
_cell.length_b   1.000
_cell.length_c   1.000
_cell.angle_alpha   90.00
_cell.angle_beta   90.00
_cell.angle_gamma   90.00
#
_symmetry.space_group_name_H-M   'P 1'
#
loop_
_entity.id
_entity.type
_entity.pdbx_description
1 polymer ?
#
loop_
_entity_poly.entity_id
_entity_poly.type
_entity_poly.pdbx_seq_one_letter_code
_entity_poly.pdbx_strand_id
1 'polypeptide(L)'
;MNSVSEELGIFIDGVGSMITDVENHIATRQNDFRSMCFYNIHNRGVLTREIVTLLDKSVRPFQDGDAEDQETERIIVVTRGLFTDTMSSIEKAAKDCLPAYWMNDIKDKALEKNTYLYLRNIIAASAEKGLVSKEEHRDWELLFLMRNLVLHNNSVADRSMIFEMDDLKISMRPDRMMKGPTVTFVKLSEKAVELFYNWLKAVNEAYRR
;
A
#
# COMPACT_ATOMS: atom_id res chain seq x y z
N MET A 1 15.96 14.77 4.09
CA MET A 1 15.18 13.53 3.94
C MET A 1 14.66 13.24 5.33
N ASN A 2 13.34 13.15 5.50
CA ASN A 2 12.74 12.96 6.83
C ASN A 2 13.15 11.59 7.39
N SER A 3 13.11 11.45 8.71
CA SER A 3 13.27 10.16 9.39
C SER A 3 12.09 9.24 9.07
N VAL A 4 12.27 7.93 9.24
CA VAL A 4 11.19 6.94 9.04
C VAL A 4 10.02 7.20 9.99
N SER A 5 10.28 7.64 11.23
CA SER A 5 9.22 7.97 12.20
C SER A 5 8.41 9.20 11.78
N GLU A 6 9.05 10.22 11.20
CA GLU A 6 8.37 11.41 10.64
C GLU A 6 7.52 11.04 9.42
N GLU A 7 8.06 10.24 8.49
CA GLU A 7 7.29 9.74 7.33
C GLU A 7 6.10 8.90 7.76
N LEU A 8 6.24 8.07 8.80
CA LEU A 8 5.11 7.33 9.36
C LEU A 8 4.08 8.27 9.98
N GLY A 9 4.49 9.38 10.58
CA GLY A 9 3.57 10.43 11.06
C GLY A 9 2.73 11.00 9.93
N ILE A 10 3.36 11.42 8.83
CA ILE A 10 2.69 11.94 7.64
C ILE A 10 1.73 10.90 7.06
N PHE A 11 2.17 9.65 6.93
CA PHE A 11 1.33 8.55 6.47
C PHE A 11 0.10 8.36 7.35
N ILE A 12 0.26 8.28 8.68
CA ILE A 12 -0.84 8.10 9.64
C ILE A 12 -1.86 9.23 9.53
N ASP A 13 -1.41 10.49 9.50
CA ASP A 13 -2.28 11.66 9.40
C ASP A 13 -3.04 11.70 8.06
N GLY A 14 -2.37 11.31 6.98
CA GLY A 14 -2.97 11.14 5.65
C GLY A 14 -4.09 10.10 5.65
N VAL A 15 -3.82 8.90 6.21
CA VAL A 15 -4.86 7.86 6.33
C VAL A 15 -6.00 8.31 7.25
N GLY A 16 -5.70 9.01 8.35
CA GLY A 16 -6.71 9.57 9.26
C GLY A 16 -7.67 10.55 8.58
N SER A 17 -7.14 11.38 7.68
CA SER A 17 -7.96 12.29 6.87
C SER A 17 -8.89 11.53 5.91
N MET A 18 -8.39 10.46 5.28
CA MET A 18 -9.19 9.62 4.38
C MET A 18 -10.28 8.83 5.13
N ILE A 19 -10.03 8.39 6.36
CA ILE A 19 -11.06 7.77 7.21
C ILE A 19 -12.25 8.72 7.35
N THR A 20 -11.98 9.96 7.73
CA THR A 20 -13.01 10.98 7.96
C THR A 20 -13.82 11.25 6.70
N ASP A 21 -13.17 11.39 5.53
CA ASP A 21 -13.86 11.59 4.25
C ASP A 21 -14.74 10.39 3.90
N VAL A 22 -14.20 9.17 3.97
CA VAL A 22 -14.92 7.94 3.64
C VAL A 22 -16.13 7.76 4.54
N GLU A 23 -16.02 8.01 5.85
CA GLU A 23 -17.16 7.91 6.78
C GLU A 23 -18.26 8.91 6.47
N ASN A 24 -17.91 10.15 6.13
CA ASN A 24 -18.88 11.21 5.88
C ASN A 24 -19.55 11.10 4.50
N HIS A 25 -18.83 10.56 3.51
CA HIS A 25 -19.24 10.66 2.11
C HIS A 25 -19.45 9.34 1.39
N ILE A 26 -18.90 8.22 1.86
CA ILE A 26 -18.91 6.94 1.13
C ILE A 26 -19.59 5.83 1.94
N ALA A 27 -19.25 5.70 3.22
CA ALA A 27 -19.79 4.69 4.11
C ALA A 27 -21.31 4.83 4.22
N THR A 28 -22.02 3.71 4.28
CA THR A 28 -23.49 3.69 4.40
C THR A 28 -23.97 3.24 5.78
N ARG A 29 -23.04 2.82 6.64
CA ARG A 29 -23.30 2.37 8.00
C ARG A 29 -22.07 2.50 8.89
N GLN A 30 -22.28 2.38 10.20
CA GLN A 30 -21.19 2.18 11.14
C GLN A 30 -20.44 0.87 10.82
N ASN A 31 -19.11 0.88 10.97
CA ASN A 31 -18.23 -0.26 10.65
C ASN A 31 -18.34 -0.74 9.20
N ASP A 32 -18.49 0.20 8.26
CA ASP A 32 -18.47 -0.10 6.83
C ASP A 32 -17.11 -0.67 6.41
N PHE A 33 -17.10 -1.73 5.59
CA PHE A 33 -15.83 -2.35 5.15
C PHE A 33 -14.95 -1.35 4.36
N ARG A 34 -15.56 -0.29 3.79
CA ARG A 34 -14.85 0.81 3.10
C ARG A 34 -14.03 1.63 4.07
N SER A 35 -14.60 2.10 5.18
CA SER A 35 -13.88 2.87 6.20
C SER A 35 -13.00 1.98 7.06
N MET A 36 -13.44 0.76 7.40
CA MET A 36 -12.68 -0.19 8.22
C MET A 36 -11.34 -0.60 7.59
N CYS A 37 -11.23 -0.60 6.26
CA CYS A 37 -9.96 -0.79 5.58
C CYS A 37 -8.93 0.27 6.02
N PHE A 38 -9.31 1.54 5.98
CA PHE A 38 -8.44 2.64 6.38
C PHE A 38 -8.15 2.64 7.88
N TYR A 39 -9.12 2.30 8.74
CA TYR A 39 -8.85 2.10 10.17
C TYR A 39 -7.81 1.03 10.43
N ASN A 40 -7.91 -0.12 9.74
CA ASN A 40 -6.94 -1.20 9.88
C ASN A 40 -5.55 -0.73 9.44
N ILE A 41 -5.46 -0.04 8.31
CA ILE A 41 -4.19 0.48 7.79
C ILE A 41 -3.60 1.54 8.73
N HIS A 42 -4.42 2.46 9.24
CA HIS A 42 -4.04 3.47 10.22
C HIS A 42 -3.46 2.82 11.48
N ASN A 43 -4.15 1.84 12.05
CA ASN A 43 -3.67 1.13 13.24
C ASN A 43 -2.37 0.37 12.99
N ARG A 44 -2.18 -0.19 11.78
CA ARG A 44 -0.90 -0.79 11.37
C ARG A 44 0.20 0.25 11.25
N GLY A 45 -0.10 1.44 10.74
CA GLY A 45 0.81 2.60 10.70
C GLY A 45 1.25 3.02 12.10
N VAL A 46 0.30 3.19 13.02
CA VAL A 46 0.56 3.54 14.43
C VAL A 46 1.47 2.50 15.09
N LEU A 47 1.11 1.21 14.99
CA LEU A 47 1.93 0.12 15.54
C LEU A 47 3.34 0.10 14.95
N THR A 48 3.44 0.30 13.64
CA THR A 48 4.74 0.35 12.93
C THR A 48 5.59 1.50 13.46
N ARG A 49 5.00 2.68 13.66
CA ARG A 49 5.68 3.85 14.22
C ARG A 49 6.13 3.63 15.66
N GLU A 50 5.30 2.99 16.47
CA GLU A 50 5.67 2.63 17.85
C GLU A 50 6.88 1.69 17.86
N ILE A 51 6.89 0.66 17.01
CA ILE A 51 8.02 -0.27 16.89
C ILE A 51 9.29 0.45 16.43
N VAL A 52 9.20 1.27 15.37
CA VAL A 52 10.36 2.03 14.86
C VAL A 52 10.89 2.97 15.94
N THR A 53 10.01 3.70 16.64
CA THR A 53 10.41 4.60 17.73
C THR A 53 11.09 3.86 18.89
N LEU A 54 10.68 2.60 19.17
CA LEU A 54 11.34 1.77 20.17
C LEU A 54 12.73 1.29 19.71
N LEU A 55 12.87 0.95 18.43
CA LEU A 55 14.16 0.60 17.84
C LEU A 55 15.12 1.79 17.94
N ASP A 56 14.68 2.99 17.53
CA ASP A 56 15.46 4.23 17.62
C ASP A 56 15.87 4.58 19.07
N LYS A 57 15.04 4.25 20.07
CA LYS A 57 15.31 4.50 21.51
C LYS A 57 16.19 3.45 22.17
N SER A 58 16.31 2.26 21.57
CA SER A 58 17.01 1.13 22.17
C SER A 58 18.54 1.21 22.09
N VAL A 59 19.07 2.36 21.65
CA VAL A 59 20.49 2.69 21.60
C VAL A 59 21.11 2.65 23.00
N ARG A 60 21.67 1.50 23.36
CA ARG A 60 22.92 1.50 24.14
C ARG A 60 24.05 1.78 23.16
N PRO A 61 25.09 2.55 23.54
CA PRO A 61 26.23 2.80 22.68
C PRO A 61 27.02 1.49 22.54
N PHE A 62 26.66 0.65 21.58
CA PHE A 62 27.56 -0.36 21.05
C PHE A 62 28.36 0.31 19.95
N GLN A 63 29.68 0.42 20.16
CA GLN A 63 30.62 1.14 19.31
C GLN A 63 31.01 0.37 18.03
N ASP A 64 30.16 -0.53 17.54
CA ASP A 64 30.48 -1.38 16.38
C ASP A 64 29.51 -1.09 15.23
N GLY A 65 30.06 -0.77 14.05
CA GLY A 65 29.31 -0.45 12.83
C GLY A 65 28.33 -1.55 12.36
N ASP A 66 28.47 -2.77 12.86
CA ASP A 66 27.53 -3.88 12.61
C ASP A 66 26.14 -3.64 13.25
N ALA A 67 26.03 -2.76 14.25
CA ALA A 67 24.76 -2.47 14.94
C ALA A 67 23.83 -1.56 14.13
N GLU A 68 24.36 -0.56 13.43
CA GLU A 68 23.59 0.36 12.58
C GLU A 68 22.98 -0.36 11.37
N ASP A 69 23.72 -1.33 10.80
CA ASP A 69 23.24 -2.17 9.70
C ASP A 69 22.07 -3.07 10.15
N GLN A 70 22.18 -3.68 11.34
CA GLN A 70 21.09 -4.52 11.90
C GLN A 70 19.83 -3.72 12.25
N GLU A 71 19.98 -2.50 12.76
CA GLU A 71 18.86 -1.62 13.06
C GLU A 71 18.12 -1.22 11.78
N THR A 72 18.88 -0.79 10.78
CA THR A 72 18.36 -0.44 9.45
C THR A 72 17.58 -1.62 8.85
N GLU A 73 18.12 -2.84 8.93
CA GLU A 73 17.45 -4.05 8.48
C GLU A 73 16.13 -4.30 9.25
N ARG A 74 16.10 -4.11 10.57
CA ARG A 74 14.87 -4.27 11.37
C ARG A 74 13.80 -3.25 10.98
N ILE A 75 14.19 -1.99 10.80
CA ILE A 75 13.27 -0.92 10.33
C ILE A 75 12.72 -1.28 8.95
N ILE A 76 13.56 -1.76 8.03
CA ILE A 76 13.14 -2.22 6.71
C ILE A 76 12.16 -3.39 6.83
N VAL A 77 12.42 -4.37 7.70
CA VAL A 77 11.55 -5.54 7.89
C VAL A 77 10.16 -5.11 8.40
N VAL A 78 10.11 -4.22 9.39
CA VAL A 78 8.86 -3.75 9.98
C VAL A 78 8.05 -2.94 8.97
N THR A 79 8.68 -1.98 8.28
CA THR A 79 8.01 -1.16 7.26
C THR A 79 7.58 -1.96 6.03
N ARG A 80 8.34 -3.00 5.64
CA ARG A 80 7.93 -3.98 4.62
C ARG A 80 6.68 -4.75 5.04
N GLY A 81 6.56 -5.07 6.32
CA GLY A 81 5.35 -5.65 6.92
C GLY A 81 4.14 -4.73 6.74
N LEU A 82 4.29 -3.44 7.07
CA LEU A 82 3.25 -2.43 6.85
C LEU A 82 2.77 -2.40 5.39
N PHE A 83 3.68 -2.38 4.42
CA PHE A 83 3.32 -2.40 3.00
C PHE A 83 2.53 -3.64 2.60
N THR A 84 2.97 -4.81 3.07
CA THR A 84 2.31 -6.09 2.80
C THR A 84 0.90 -6.14 3.38
N ASP A 85 0.75 -5.70 4.63
CA ASP A 85 -0.54 -5.64 5.32
C ASP A 85 -1.49 -4.62 4.67
N THR A 86 -0.96 -3.49 4.21
CA THR A 86 -1.71 -2.45 3.49
C THR A 86 -2.28 -3.00 2.19
N MET A 87 -1.44 -3.60 1.33
CA MET A 87 -1.88 -4.20 0.06
C MET A 87 -2.92 -5.31 0.29
N SER A 88 -2.77 -6.10 1.35
CA SER A 88 -3.69 -7.19 1.68
C SER A 88 -5.03 -6.66 2.20
N SER A 89 -5.01 -5.59 3.01
CA SER A 89 -6.20 -4.91 3.52
C SER A 89 -7.00 -4.26 2.39
N ILE A 90 -6.31 -3.60 1.45
CA ILE A 90 -6.90 -3.02 0.23
C ILE A 90 -7.52 -4.11 -0.62
N GLU A 91 -6.80 -5.21 -0.87
CA GLU A 91 -7.32 -6.31 -1.68
C GLU A 91 -8.61 -6.91 -1.08
N LYS A 92 -8.64 -7.13 0.24
CA LYS A 92 -9.85 -7.62 0.92
C LYS A 92 -10.99 -6.61 0.80
N ALA A 93 -10.73 -5.34 1.08
CA ALA A 93 -11.74 -4.29 1.01
C ALA A 93 -12.30 -4.13 -0.40
N ALA A 94 -11.46 -4.11 -1.44
CA ALA A 94 -11.90 -4.01 -2.82
C ALA A 94 -12.85 -5.17 -3.21
N LYS A 95 -12.55 -6.40 -2.77
CA LYS A 95 -13.44 -7.55 -2.99
C LYS A 95 -14.78 -7.42 -2.30
N ASP A 96 -14.81 -6.83 -1.10
CA ASP A 96 -16.03 -6.61 -0.32
C ASP A 96 -16.83 -5.40 -0.83
N CYS A 97 -16.16 -4.42 -1.45
CA CYS A 97 -16.79 -3.24 -2.05
C CYS A 97 -17.65 -3.58 -3.25
N LEU A 98 -17.15 -4.40 -4.17
CA LEU A 98 -17.86 -4.66 -5.42
C LEU A 98 -19.29 -5.19 -5.18
N PRO A 99 -19.55 -6.21 -4.33
CA PRO A 99 -20.91 -6.66 -4.06
C PRO A 99 -21.85 -5.61 -3.47
N ALA A 100 -21.35 -4.54 -2.86
CA ALA A 100 -22.17 -3.51 -2.24
C ALA A 100 -22.70 -2.46 -3.23
N TYR A 101 -22.16 -2.42 -4.45
CA TYR A 101 -22.59 -1.49 -5.49
C TYR A 101 -23.58 -2.16 -6.45
N TRP A 102 -24.77 -1.58 -6.60
CA TRP A 102 -25.78 -2.09 -7.53
C TRP A 102 -25.31 -1.93 -8.99
N MET A 103 -25.58 -2.94 -9.83
CA MET A 103 -25.24 -2.95 -11.27
C MET A 103 -23.74 -2.75 -11.60
N ASN A 104 -22.82 -2.97 -10.66
CA ASN A 104 -21.41 -2.99 -11.01
C ASN A 104 -21.09 -4.26 -11.80
N ASP A 105 -20.42 -4.07 -12.94
CA ASP A 105 -19.96 -5.13 -13.83
C ASP A 105 -18.43 -5.29 -13.77
N ILE A 106 -17.75 -4.55 -12.87
CA ILE A 106 -16.32 -4.71 -12.60
C ILE A 106 -16.00 -6.14 -12.16
N LYS A 107 -16.82 -6.70 -11.26
CA LYS A 107 -16.60 -8.05 -10.74
C LYS A 107 -16.64 -9.10 -11.86
N ASP A 108 -17.66 -9.04 -12.72
CA ASP A 108 -17.83 -9.97 -13.83
C ASP A 108 -16.67 -9.82 -14.82
N LYS A 109 -16.30 -8.57 -15.14
CA LYS A 109 -15.17 -8.26 -16.01
C LYS A 109 -13.84 -8.79 -15.47
N ALA A 110 -13.59 -8.62 -14.18
CA ALA A 110 -12.38 -9.11 -13.51
C ALA A 110 -12.28 -10.64 -13.48
N LEU A 111 -13.42 -11.35 -13.57
CA LEU A 111 -13.52 -12.80 -13.55
C LEU A 111 -13.58 -13.44 -14.95
N GLU A 112 -13.79 -12.67 -16.03
CA GLU A 112 -13.91 -13.21 -17.40
C GLU A 112 -12.78 -14.18 -17.79
N LYS A 113 -11.56 -13.95 -17.28
CA LYS A 113 -10.36 -14.75 -17.57
C LYS A 113 -9.75 -15.41 -16.33
N ASN A 114 -10.39 -15.32 -15.17
CA ASN A 114 -9.79 -15.71 -13.90
C ASN A 114 -10.80 -16.39 -12.97
N THR A 115 -10.39 -17.50 -12.35
CA THR A 115 -11.20 -18.20 -11.35
C THR A 115 -11.34 -17.41 -10.05
N TYR A 116 -10.34 -16.58 -9.72
CA TYR A 116 -10.27 -15.83 -8.48
C TYR A 116 -10.29 -14.33 -8.73
N LEU A 117 -10.99 -13.63 -7.86
CA LEU A 117 -11.04 -12.17 -7.86
C LEU A 117 -9.78 -11.64 -7.15
N TYR A 118 -8.77 -11.22 -7.92
CA TYR A 118 -7.56 -10.57 -7.42
C TYR A 118 -7.64 -9.06 -7.57
N LEU A 119 -6.96 -8.32 -6.69
CA LEU A 119 -6.91 -6.85 -6.75
C LEU A 119 -6.43 -6.35 -8.12
N ARG A 120 -5.38 -6.97 -8.68
CA ARG A 120 -4.88 -6.68 -10.02
C ARG A 120 -5.97 -6.72 -11.09
N ASN A 121 -6.82 -7.74 -11.05
CA ASN A 121 -7.90 -7.92 -12.02
C ASN A 121 -9.03 -6.90 -11.82
N ILE A 122 -9.33 -6.56 -10.56
CA ILE A 122 -10.29 -5.49 -10.22
C ILE A 122 -9.81 -4.16 -10.79
N ILE A 123 -8.54 -3.81 -10.57
CA ILE A 123 -7.96 -2.54 -11.05
C ILE A 123 -7.91 -2.51 -12.57
N ALA A 124 -7.49 -3.60 -13.23
CA ALA A 124 -7.49 -3.68 -14.69
C ALA A 124 -8.90 -3.49 -15.29
N ALA A 125 -9.91 -4.18 -14.74
CA ALA A 125 -11.31 -4.02 -15.15
C ALA A 125 -11.84 -2.60 -14.89
N SER A 126 -11.39 -1.97 -13.80
CA SER A 126 -11.76 -0.59 -13.46
C SER A 126 -11.11 0.43 -14.41
N ALA A 127 -9.87 0.19 -14.84
CA ALA A 127 -9.16 1.01 -15.82
C ALA A 127 -9.80 0.93 -17.22
N GLU A 128 -10.22 -0.25 -17.67
CA GLU A 128 -11.00 -0.42 -18.91
C GLU A 128 -12.31 0.39 -18.91
N LYS A 129 -12.84 0.68 -17.73
CA LYS A 129 -14.06 1.48 -17.52
C LYS A 129 -13.79 2.97 -17.28
N GLY A 130 -12.53 3.38 -17.28
CA GLY A 130 -12.15 4.78 -17.03
C GLY A 130 -12.26 5.21 -15.57
N LEU A 131 -12.38 4.28 -14.62
CA LEU A 131 -12.43 4.56 -13.17
C LEU A 131 -11.04 4.64 -12.54
N VAL A 132 -10.01 4.27 -13.30
CA VAL A 132 -8.60 4.39 -12.95
C VAL A 132 -7.92 5.03 -14.14
N SER A 133 -7.22 6.14 -13.93
CA SER A 133 -6.46 6.81 -14.99
C SER A 133 -5.28 5.96 -15.47
N LYS A 134 -4.71 6.31 -16.62
CA LYS A 134 -3.52 5.60 -17.14
C LYS A 134 -2.32 5.70 -16.20
N GLU A 135 -2.18 6.83 -15.52
CA GLU A 135 -1.10 7.07 -14.56
C GLU A 135 -1.30 6.22 -13.31
N GLU A 136 -2.48 6.27 -12.70
CA GLU A 136 -2.81 5.44 -11.54
C GLU A 136 -2.69 3.94 -11.86
N HIS A 137 -3.10 3.52 -13.05
CA HIS A 137 -2.95 2.13 -13.48
C HIS A 137 -1.48 1.72 -13.59
N ARG A 138 -0.60 2.60 -14.08
CA ARG A 138 0.84 2.36 -14.10
C ARG A 138 1.38 2.21 -12.67
N ASP A 139 0.97 3.09 -11.77
CA ASP A 139 1.42 3.06 -10.38
C ASP A 139 0.93 1.79 -9.65
N TRP A 140 -0.30 1.33 -9.92
CA TRP A 140 -0.78 0.03 -9.47
C TRP A 140 0.07 -1.14 -9.94
N GLU A 141 0.44 -1.16 -11.23
CA GLU A 141 1.31 -2.20 -11.78
C GLU A 141 2.68 -2.24 -11.08
N LEU A 142 3.22 -1.06 -10.74
CA LEU A 142 4.42 -0.95 -9.92
C LEU A 142 4.21 -1.53 -8.53
N LEU A 143 3.14 -1.16 -7.83
CA LEU A 143 2.84 -1.68 -6.49
C LEU A 143 2.65 -3.20 -6.48
N PHE A 144 2.00 -3.78 -7.49
CA PHE A 144 1.86 -5.24 -7.58
C PHE A 144 3.20 -5.93 -7.81
N LEU A 145 4.06 -5.36 -8.64
CA LEU A 145 5.41 -5.87 -8.86
C LEU A 145 6.23 -5.81 -7.57
N MET A 146 6.19 -4.68 -6.86
CA MET A 146 6.84 -4.50 -5.57
C MET A 146 6.36 -5.51 -4.52
N ARG A 147 5.03 -5.70 -4.41
CA ARG A 147 4.44 -6.70 -3.50
C ARG A 147 4.94 -8.11 -3.82
N ASN A 148 4.95 -8.49 -5.10
CA ASN A 148 5.40 -9.82 -5.51
C ASN A 148 6.87 -10.07 -5.15
N LEU A 149 7.73 -9.07 -5.38
CA LEU A 149 9.17 -9.15 -5.04
C LEU A 149 9.38 -9.31 -3.53
N VAL A 150 8.65 -8.53 -2.73
CA VAL A 150 8.69 -8.59 -1.27
C VAL A 150 8.22 -9.95 -0.75
N LEU A 151 7.12 -10.48 -1.29
CA LEU A 151 6.48 -11.70 -0.80
C LEU A 151 7.19 -12.98 -1.22
N HIS A 152 7.69 -13.05 -2.45
CA HIS A 152 8.14 -14.32 -3.04
C HIS A 152 9.64 -14.41 -3.22
N ASN A 153 10.34 -13.28 -3.35
CA ASN A 153 11.77 -13.27 -3.67
C ASN A 153 12.64 -12.71 -2.55
N ASN A 154 12.11 -12.48 -1.34
CA ASN A 154 12.84 -11.76 -0.29
C ASN A 154 13.44 -10.42 -0.79
N SER A 155 12.72 -9.74 -1.69
CA SER A 155 13.18 -8.53 -2.38
C SER A 155 14.37 -8.72 -3.34
N VAL A 156 14.68 -9.94 -3.79
CA VAL A 156 15.67 -10.23 -4.84
C VAL A 156 15.04 -10.02 -6.22
N ALA A 157 15.71 -9.24 -7.06
CA ALA A 157 15.27 -8.96 -8.42
C ALA A 157 15.62 -10.11 -9.37
N ASP A 158 14.71 -10.44 -10.29
CA ASP A 158 14.98 -11.28 -11.45
C ASP A 158 15.50 -10.48 -12.67
N ARG A 159 15.30 -9.15 -12.65
CA ARG A 159 15.67 -8.25 -13.74
C ARG A 159 16.18 -6.90 -13.24
N SER A 160 16.98 -6.24 -14.09
CA SER A 160 17.42 -4.86 -13.85
C SER A 160 16.25 -3.91 -14.08
N MET A 161 16.03 -3.00 -13.14
CA MET A 161 14.96 -2.01 -13.23
C MET A 161 15.26 -0.84 -12.30
N ILE A 162 14.91 0.36 -12.75
CA ILE A 162 14.91 1.55 -11.92
C ILE A 162 13.47 2.01 -11.86
N PHE A 163 12.95 2.11 -10.66
CA PHE A 163 11.64 2.70 -10.43
C PHE A 163 11.82 4.11 -9.90
N GLU A 164 11.03 5.00 -10.48
CA GLU A 164 10.86 6.36 -10.01
C GLU A 164 9.37 6.55 -9.76
N MET A 165 9.02 6.82 -8.52
CA MET A 165 7.66 7.11 -8.06
C MET A 165 7.77 8.32 -7.15
N ASP A 166 7.25 9.46 -7.59
CA ASP A 166 7.43 10.75 -6.92
C ASP A 166 8.93 11.04 -6.64
N ASP A 167 9.32 11.20 -5.38
CA ASP A 167 10.70 11.41 -4.93
C ASP A 167 11.46 10.10 -4.62
N LEU A 168 10.82 8.95 -4.80
CA LEU A 168 11.37 7.64 -4.48
C LEU A 168 12.06 7.02 -5.71
N LYS A 169 13.35 6.74 -5.56
CA LYS A 169 14.13 5.98 -6.54
C LYS A 169 14.54 4.62 -6.00
N ILE A 170 13.99 3.56 -6.56
CA ILE A 170 14.32 2.18 -6.21
C ILE A 170 15.14 1.59 -7.34
N SER A 171 16.31 1.03 -7.02
CA SER A 171 17.15 0.34 -7.99
C SER A 171 17.16 -1.16 -7.73
N MET A 172 16.95 -1.90 -8.81
CA MET A 172 16.94 -3.35 -8.82
C MET A 172 18.01 -3.84 -9.81
N ARG A 173 18.76 -4.85 -9.39
CA ARG A 173 19.74 -5.56 -10.22
C ARG A 173 19.50 -7.06 -10.06
N PRO A 174 19.59 -7.85 -11.14
CA PRO A 174 19.39 -9.29 -11.10
C PRO A 174 20.22 -9.93 -9.99
N ASP A 175 19.61 -10.89 -9.29
CA ASP A 175 20.22 -11.68 -8.21
C ASP A 175 20.74 -10.83 -7.02
N ARG A 176 20.25 -9.59 -6.90
CA ARG A 176 20.55 -8.72 -5.76
C ARG A 176 19.28 -8.29 -5.06
N MET A 177 19.42 -8.10 -3.75
CA MET A 177 18.41 -7.41 -2.97
C MET A 177 18.21 -6.00 -3.52
N MET A 178 16.95 -5.60 -3.61
CA MET A 178 16.54 -4.24 -3.92
C MET A 178 17.26 -3.23 -3.02
N LYS A 179 17.72 -2.13 -3.60
CA LYS A 179 18.28 -0.99 -2.86
C LYS A 179 17.43 0.25 -3.06
N GLY A 180 17.07 0.89 -1.95
CA GLY A 180 16.35 2.15 -1.89
C GLY A 180 16.48 2.79 -0.51
N PRO A 181 15.94 4.01 -0.32
CA PRO A 181 15.90 4.69 0.98
C PRO A 181 15.19 3.84 2.05
N THR A 182 15.52 4.02 3.33
CA THR A 182 14.85 3.31 4.44
C THR A 182 13.35 3.58 4.52
N VAL A 183 12.89 4.72 4.01
CA VAL A 183 11.48 5.13 3.93
C VAL A 183 10.69 4.47 2.79
N THR A 184 11.35 3.67 1.94
CA THR A 184 10.76 3.07 0.71
C THR A 184 9.39 2.45 0.95
N PHE A 185 9.26 1.56 1.94
CA PHE A 185 8.00 0.83 2.16
C PHE A 185 6.90 1.70 2.78
N VAL A 186 7.26 2.77 3.49
CA VAL A 186 6.29 3.76 3.97
C VAL A 186 5.68 4.50 2.77
N LYS A 187 6.52 4.98 1.84
CA LYS A 187 6.08 5.66 0.61
C LYS A 187 5.25 4.76 -0.31
N LEU A 188 5.65 3.50 -0.47
CA LEU A 188 4.84 2.53 -1.23
C LEU A 188 3.47 2.26 -0.56
N SER A 189 3.41 2.27 0.77
CA SER A 189 2.15 2.13 1.52
C SER A 189 1.28 3.36 1.34
N GLU A 190 1.86 4.55 1.47
CA GLU A 190 1.18 5.84 1.23
C GLU A 190 0.54 5.87 -0.17
N LYS A 191 1.32 5.55 -1.22
CA LYS A 191 0.82 5.51 -2.59
C LYS A 191 -0.31 4.50 -2.77
N ALA A 192 -0.18 3.31 -2.18
CA ALA A 192 -1.22 2.28 -2.28
C ALA A 192 -2.55 2.74 -1.66
N VAL A 193 -2.49 3.42 -0.51
CA VAL A 193 -3.68 3.96 0.17
C VAL A 193 -4.30 5.09 -0.63
N GLU A 194 -3.49 6.01 -1.17
CA GLU A 194 -3.95 7.10 -2.04
C GLU A 194 -4.70 6.55 -3.26
N LEU A 195 -4.09 5.62 -4.00
CA LEU A 195 -4.69 5.02 -5.19
C LEU A 195 -5.96 4.25 -4.86
N PHE A 196 -6.00 3.57 -3.71
CA PHE A 196 -7.21 2.87 -3.27
C PHE A 196 -8.33 3.84 -2.92
N TYR A 197 -8.02 4.94 -2.24
CA TYR A 197 -8.98 5.98 -1.92
C TYR A 197 -9.55 6.64 -3.19
N ASN A 198 -8.71 6.97 -4.17
CA ASN A 198 -9.14 7.51 -5.45
C ASN A 198 -10.05 6.52 -6.20
N TRP A 199 -9.63 5.26 -6.30
CA TRP A 199 -10.44 4.19 -6.89
C TRP A 199 -11.79 4.05 -6.20
N LEU A 200 -11.80 4.04 -4.86
CA LEU A 200 -13.02 3.90 -4.08
C LEU A 200 -13.99 5.06 -4.34
N LYS A 201 -13.48 6.30 -4.42
CA LYS A 201 -14.28 7.47 -4.79
C LYS A 201 -14.87 7.34 -6.18
N ALA A 202 -14.06 6.97 -7.18
CA ALA A 202 -14.51 6.81 -8.56
C ALA A 202 -15.59 5.72 -8.69
N VAL A 203 -15.38 4.56 -8.05
CA VAL A 203 -16.38 3.48 -8.01
C VAL A 203 -17.65 3.94 -7.30
N ASN A 204 -17.52 4.62 -6.16
CA ASN A 204 -18.67 5.14 -5.43
C ASN A 204 -19.47 6.13 -6.28
N GLU A 205 -18.82 7.08 -6.94
CA GLU A 205 -19.48 8.05 -7.81
C GLU A 205 -20.19 7.38 -9.00
N ALA A 206 -19.55 6.39 -9.62
CA ALA A 206 -20.11 5.70 -10.77
C ALA A 206 -21.32 4.81 -10.45
N TYR A 207 -21.37 4.21 -9.26
CA TYR A 207 -22.36 3.17 -8.93
C TYR A 207 -23.23 3.45 -7.69
N ARG A 208 -23.06 4.58 -7.00
CA ARG A 208 -23.96 4.99 -5.91
C ARG A 208 -25.29 5.46 -6.50
N ARG A 209 -26.26 4.56 -6.55
CA ARG A 209 -27.67 4.85 -6.78
C ARG A 209 -28.49 4.37 -5.61
#